data_AF-A0A9E4KC66-F1
#
_entry.id   AF-A0A9E4KC66-F1
#
_cell.length_a   1.000
_cell.length_b   1.000
_cell.length_c   1.000
_cell.angle_alpha   90.00
_cell.angle_beta   90.00
_cell.angle_gamma   90.00
#
_symmetry.space_group_name_H-M   'P 1'
#
loop_
_entity.id
_entity.type
_entity.pdbx_description
1 polymer ?
#
loop_
_entity_poly.entity_id
_entity_poly.type
_entity_poly.pdbx_seq_one_letter_code
_entity_poly.pdbx_strand_id
1 'polypeptide(L)'
;MIIIGLAVSLPAAADRHKESRSNRQKAVTVCNDYRVKNRLPCFVSRNRCPLGFEVLERFNQAPGAEYMACRDLRHERPATLQQKSAVNDKRQRLLQQFDQLVERAVETQLGETVNIPESTLNKLSTFFSQISLEKITIHRSRAISKGCFNDCQKIYCSADEPIESWVEADAKRISTKLLIQVAHAERCEIQGGRERYITNWLRDLPASLLDELKQESHYDATKIRYAKYIEAHARNRAKSVCRRMLCSE
;
A
#
# COMPACT_ATOMS: atom_id res chain seq x y z
N MET A 1 -36.38 -32.91 -65.68
CA MET A 1 -35.18 -32.21 -65.20
C MET A 1 -35.56 -30.79 -64.79
N ILE A 2 -35.89 -30.58 -63.50
CA ILE A 2 -35.88 -29.26 -62.85
C ILE A 2 -35.50 -29.53 -61.39
N ILE A 3 -34.39 -28.93 -60.96
CA ILE A 3 -33.91 -28.90 -59.57
C ILE A 3 -34.57 -27.69 -58.90
N ILE A 4 -35.28 -27.87 -57.79
CA ILE A 4 -35.73 -26.75 -56.94
C ILE A 4 -35.22 -27.05 -55.52
N GLY A 5 -34.36 -26.15 -55.06
CA GLY A 5 -33.61 -26.29 -53.81
C GLY A 5 -34.49 -26.25 -52.56
N LEU A 6 -34.18 -27.13 -51.62
CA LEU A 6 -34.65 -27.13 -50.25
C LEU A 6 -34.01 -25.96 -49.49
N ALA A 7 -34.75 -24.87 -49.30
CA ALA A 7 -34.46 -23.90 -48.26
C ALA A 7 -35.08 -24.40 -46.95
N VAL A 8 -34.33 -25.23 -46.21
CA VAL A 8 -34.65 -25.56 -44.81
C VAL A 8 -34.37 -24.32 -43.97
N SER A 9 -35.43 -23.59 -43.63
CA SER A 9 -35.36 -22.53 -42.63
C SER A 9 -35.35 -23.18 -41.25
N LEU A 10 -34.15 -23.39 -40.70
CA LEU A 10 -33.98 -23.67 -39.27
C LEU A 10 -34.30 -22.39 -38.49
N PRO A 11 -35.26 -22.36 -37.55
CA PRO A 11 -35.24 -21.33 -36.53
C PRO A 11 -34.04 -21.60 -35.64
N ALA A 12 -33.04 -20.71 -35.71
CA ALA A 12 -31.97 -20.58 -34.74
C ALA A 12 -32.55 -20.11 -33.39
N ALA A 13 -33.27 -20.98 -32.70
CA ALA A 13 -33.59 -20.82 -31.29
C ALA A 13 -32.43 -21.37 -30.46
N ALA A 14 -31.28 -20.71 -30.55
CA ALA A 14 -30.32 -20.77 -29.46
C ALA A 14 -30.88 -19.91 -28.33
N ASP A 15 -31.87 -20.46 -27.63
CA ASP A 15 -32.38 -19.94 -26.37
C ASP A 15 -31.24 -20.04 -25.35
N ARG A 16 -30.36 -19.04 -25.38
CA ARG A 16 -29.39 -18.81 -24.31
C ARG A 16 -30.21 -18.36 -23.10
N HIS A 17 -30.65 -19.32 -22.30
CA HIS A 17 -30.92 -19.08 -20.89
C HIS A 17 -29.67 -18.41 -20.30
N LYS A 18 -29.68 -17.07 -20.23
CA LYS A 18 -28.83 -16.34 -19.29
C LYS A 18 -29.27 -16.83 -17.92
N GLU A 19 -28.57 -17.81 -17.35
CA GLU A 19 -28.73 -18.18 -15.95
C GLU A 19 -28.75 -16.89 -15.14
N SER A 20 -29.89 -16.62 -14.51
CA SER A 20 -30.06 -15.43 -13.69
C SER A 20 -29.13 -15.58 -12.48
N ARG A 21 -27.98 -14.90 -12.53
CA ARG A 21 -27.03 -14.89 -11.41
C ARG A 21 -27.72 -14.36 -10.15
N SER A 22 -27.54 -15.06 -9.04
CA SER A 22 -28.02 -14.61 -7.73
C SER A 22 -27.42 -13.24 -7.35
N ASN A 23 -28.14 -12.48 -6.52
CA ASN A 23 -27.68 -11.16 -6.03
C ASN A 23 -26.28 -11.24 -5.37
N ARG A 24 -25.98 -12.35 -4.68
CA ARG A 24 -24.64 -12.61 -4.11
C ARG A 24 -23.57 -12.75 -5.20
N GLN A 25 -23.84 -13.51 -6.24
CA GLN A 25 -22.88 -13.71 -7.34
C GLN A 25 -22.62 -12.40 -8.08
N LYS A 26 -23.65 -11.57 -8.29
CA LYS A 26 -23.50 -10.22 -8.86
C LYS A 26 -22.60 -9.33 -8.00
N ALA A 27 -22.83 -9.29 -6.69
CA ALA A 27 -21.99 -8.55 -5.75
C ALA A 27 -20.53 -9.06 -5.72
N VAL A 28 -20.32 -10.38 -5.80
CA VAL A 28 -18.98 -10.98 -5.89
C VAL A 28 -18.28 -10.57 -7.18
N THR A 29 -18.97 -10.58 -8.33
CA THR A 29 -18.41 -10.13 -9.60
C THR A 29 -17.95 -8.69 -9.51
N VAL A 30 -18.81 -7.77 -9.06
CA VAL A 30 -18.43 -6.35 -8.89
C VAL A 30 -17.24 -6.18 -7.95
N CYS A 31 -17.20 -6.91 -6.83
CA CYS A 31 -16.07 -6.85 -5.93
C CYS A 31 -14.76 -7.38 -6.57
N ASN A 32 -14.83 -8.45 -7.35
CA ASN A 32 -13.66 -9.00 -8.04
C ASN A 32 -13.17 -8.05 -9.13
N ASP A 33 -14.08 -7.50 -9.95
CA ASP A 33 -13.75 -6.52 -10.98
C ASP A 33 -13.11 -5.28 -10.36
N TYR A 34 -13.67 -4.79 -9.25
CA TYR A 34 -13.09 -3.69 -8.49
C TYR A 34 -11.69 -4.01 -7.96
N ARG A 35 -11.48 -5.21 -7.39
CA ARG A 35 -10.16 -5.65 -6.89
C ARG A 35 -9.14 -5.75 -8.03
N VAL A 36 -9.53 -6.30 -9.18
CA VAL A 36 -8.64 -6.44 -10.35
C VAL A 36 -8.29 -5.06 -10.92
N LYS A 37 -9.30 -4.20 -11.11
CA LYS A 37 -9.15 -2.87 -11.72
C LYS A 37 -8.38 -1.90 -10.82
N ASN A 38 -8.72 -1.84 -9.54
CA ASN A 38 -8.19 -0.81 -8.64
C ASN A 38 -7.08 -1.33 -7.73
N ARG A 39 -6.88 -2.65 -7.63
CA ARG A 39 -5.94 -3.29 -6.69
C ARG A 39 -6.24 -2.99 -5.23
N LEU A 40 -7.52 -2.83 -4.88
CA LEU A 40 -7.99 -2.46 -3.55
C LEU A 40 -8.94 -3.49 -2.94
N PRO A 41 -9.00 -3.62 -1.59
CA PRO A 41 -9.93 -4.51 -0.92
C PRO A 41 -11.39 -4.16 -1.22
N CYS A 42 -12.17 -5.20 -1.44
CA CYS A 42 -13.63 -5.14 -1.55
C CYS A 42 -14.24 -6.26 -0.71
N PHE A 43 -15.42 -6.03 -0.16
CA PHE A 43 -16.15 -6.95 0.70
C PHE A 43 -17.58 -7.10 0.20
N VAL A 44 -18.11 -8.33 0.20
CA VAL A 44 -19.52 -8.58 -0.11
C VAL A 44 -20.30 -8.69 1.19
N SER A 45 -21.31 -7.85 1.37
CA SER A 45 -22.14 -7.86 2.57
C SER A 45 -23.61 -8.13 2.25
N ARG A 46 -24.32 -8.71 3.22
CA ARG A 46 -25.78 -8.86 3.21
C ARG A 46 -26.39 -7.66 3.95
N ASN A 47 -27.36 -6.98 3.35
CA ASN A 47 -28.11 -5.83 3.88
C ASN A 47 -27.34 -4.50 4.11
N ARG A 48 -26.09 -4.50 4.62
CA ARG A 48 -25.35 -3.24 4.86
C ARG A 48 -23.83 -3.39 4.80
N CYS A 49 -23.12 -2.38 4.31
CA CYS A 49 -21.67 -2.35 4.40
C CYS A 49 -21.19 -2.09 5.86
N PRO A 50 -20.05 -2.67 6.28
CA PRO A 50 -19.44 -2.37 7.57
C PRO A 50 -18.96 -0.91 7.67
N LEU A 51 -18.77 -0.41 8.90
CA LEU A 51 -18.15 0.90 9.14
C LEU A 51 -16.77 0.99 8.50
N GLY A 52 -16.50 2.11 7.81
CA GLY A 52 -15.26 2.32 7.04
C GLY A 52 -15.30 1.76 5.62
N PHE A 53 -16.43 1.19 5.18
CA PHE A 53 -16.64 0.74 3.81
C PHE A 53 -17.78 1.54 3.15
N GLU A 54 -17.65 1.79 1.86
CA GLU A 54 -18.68 2.43 1.05
C GLU A 54 -19.29 1.42 0.06
N VAL A 55 -20.57 1.57 -0.24
CA VAL A 55 -21.26 0.73 -1.21
C VAL A 55 -20.78 1.08 -2.62
N LEU A 56 -20.24 0.09 -3.33
CA LEU A 56 -20.00 0.16 -4.78
C LEU A 56 -21.30 -0.03 -5.55
N GLU A 57 -22.05 -1.08 -5.21
CA GLU A 57 -23.31 -1.43 -5.89
C GLU A 57 -24.21 -2.27 -4.98
N ARG A 58 -25.53 -2.13 -5.13
CA ARG A 58 -26.56 -2.87 -4.39
C ARG A 58 -27.36 -3.76 -5.33
N PHE A 59 -27.64 -4.97 -4.88
CA PHE A 59 -28.40 -5.97 -5.62
C PHE A 59 -29.58 -6.44 -4.77
N ASN A 60 -30.76 -5.93 -5.09
CA ASN A 60 -32.02 -6.14 -4.37
C ASN A 60 -33.14 -6.70 -5.26
N GLN A 61 -32.78 -7.32 -6.39
CA GLN A 61 -33.76 -7.91 -7.31
C GLN A 61 -34.44 -9.12 -6.66
N ALA A 62 -35.77 -9.11 -6.67
CA ALA A 62 -36.60 -10.23 -6.22
C ALA A 62 -36.63 -11.34 -7.28
N PRO A 63 -36.73 -12.63 -6.88
CA PRO A 63 -36.71 -13.14 -5.52
C PRO A 63 -35.27 -13.31 -4.98
N GLY A 64 -34.97 -12.77 -3.80
CA GLY A 64 -33.66 -12.99 -3.19
C GLY A 64 -33.29 -12.01 -2.07
N ALA A 65 -32.32 -12.40 -1.24
CA ALA A 65 -31.73 -11.51 -0.24
C ALA A 65 -30.94 -10.37 -0.90
N GLU A 66 -30.91 -9.21 -0.25
CA GLU A 66 -30.11 -8.07 -0.68
C GLU A 66 -28.62 -8.32 -0.41
N TYR A 67 -27.80 -8.05 -1.43
CA TYR A 67 -26.34 -8.08 -1.32
C TYR A 67 -25.73 -6.77 -1.84
N MET A 68 -24.60 -6.39 -1.25
CA MET A 68 -23.84 -5.20 -1.61
C MET A 68 -22.39 -5.57 -1.86
N ALA A 69 -21.80 -4.97 -2.88
CA ALA A 69 -20.34 -4.87 -3.00
C ALA A 69 -19.89 -3.60 -2.24
N CYS A 70 -18.93 -3.75 -1.34
CA CYS A 70 -18.47 -2.70 -0.44
C CYS A 70 -16.97 -2.46 -0.66
N ARG A 71 -16.55 -1.25 -1.04
CA ARG A 71 -15.14 -0.87 -1.14
C ARG A 71 -14.60 -0.39 0.20
N ASP A 72 -13.35 -0.72 0.49
CA ASP A 72 -12.68 -0.24 1.69
C ASP A 72 -12.04 1.13 1.45
N LEU A 73 -12.67 2.18 1.98
CA LEU A 73 -12.21 3.57 1.84
C LEU A 73 -10.82 3.80 2.44
N ARG A 74 -10.38 2.97 3.39
CA ARG A 74 -9.05 3.10 4.03
C ARG A 74 -7.91 2.78 3.07
N HIS A 75 -8.20 2.09 1.98
CA HIS A 75 -7.21 1.71 0.98
C HIS A 75 -7.35 2.53 -0.30
N GLU A 76 -8.49 3.21 -0.50
CA GLU A 76 -8.67 4.09 -1.63
C GLU A 76 -7.69 5.27 -1.61
N ARG A 77 -7.09 5.49 -2.78
CA ARG A 77 -6.44 6.75 -3.12
C ARG A 77 -7.47 7.86 -2.89
N PRO A 78 -7.23 8.86 -2.03
CA PRO A 78 -8.20 9.93 -1.84
C PRO A 78 -8.55 10.53 -3.20
N ALA A 79 -9.85 10.62 -3.53
CA ALA A 79 -10.29 11.33 -4.73
C ALA A 79 -9.59 12.69 -4.76
N THR A 80 -9.07 13.07 -5.93
CA THR A 80 -8.32 14.30 -6.16
C THR A 80 -8.97 15.43 -5.38
N LEU A 81 -8.35 15.81 -4.25
CA LEU A 81 -8.80 16.95 -3.47
C LEU A 81 -8.71 18.12 -4.45
N GLN A 82 -9.84 18.72 -4.81
CA GLN A 82 -9.83 20.09 -5.31
C GLN A 82 -9.24 20.93 -4.17
N GLN A 83 -7.94 21.19 -4.28
CA GLN A 83 -7.13 21.79 -3.24
C GLN A 83 -7.38 23.29 -3.24
N LYS A 84 -7.96 23.82 -2.16
CA LYS A 84 -7.95 25.25 -1.86
C LYS A 84 -6.48 25.71 -1.74
N SER A 85 -6.15 26.89 -2.28
CA SER A 85 -4.77 27.40 -2.44
C SER A 85 -3.89 27.31 -1.19
N ALA A 86 -4.42 27.64 -0.01
CA ALA A 86 -3.67 27.59 1.26
C ALA A 86 -3.23 26.18 1.68
N VAL A 87 -3.95 25.13 1.27
CA VAL A 87 -3.58 23.73 1.54
C VAL A 87 -2.40 23.30 0.65
N ASN A 88 -2.26 23.92 -0.52
CA ASN A 88 -1.19 23.64 -1.46
C ASN A 88 0.15 24.21 -0.98
N ASP A 89 0.15 25.42 -0.42
CA ASP A 89 1.37 26.06 0.10
C ASP A 89 1.93 25.36 1.34
N LYS A 90 1.05 24.86 2.23
CA LYS A 90 1.49 24.00 3.33
C LYS A 90 2.10 22.74 2.75
N ARG A 91 1.38 22.03 1.88
CA ARG A 91 1.82 20.77 1.27
C ARG A 91 3.19 20.87 0.59
N GLN A 92 3.40 21.88 -0.26
CA GLN A 92 4.67 22.08 -0.96
C GLN A 92 5.82 22.31 0.02
N ARG A 93 5.61 23.11 1.08
CA ARG A 93 6.61 23.33 2.12
C ARG A 93 7.01 22.04 2.84
N LEU A 94 6.04 21.19 3.18
CA LEU A 94 6.33 19.91 3.84
C LEU A 94 7.18 18.99 2.94
N LEU A 95 6.83 18.90 1.65
CA LEU A 95 7.59 18.12 0.67
C LEU A 95 9.03 18.63 0.57
N GLN A 96 9.23 19.94 0.41
CA GLN A 96 10.55 20.55 0.37
C GLN A 96 11.36 20.27 1.65
N GLN A 97 10.74 20.33 2.83
CA GLN A 97 11.41 20.01 4.09
C GLN A 97 11.82 18.54 4.18
N PHE A 98 10.99 17.63 3.67
CA PHE A 98 11.33 16.20 3.62
C PHE A 98 12.45 15.93 2.61
N ASP A 99 12.42 16.59 1.44
CA ASP A 99 13.49 16.49 0.46
C ASP A 99 14.82 16.98 1.03
N GLN A 100 14.83 18.08 1.77
CA GLN A 100 16.01 18.57 2.49
C GLN A 100 16.53 17.56 3.52
N LEU A 101 15.65 16.85 4.22
CA LEU A 101 16.06 15.78 5.14
C LEU A 101 16.72 14.61 4.37
N VAL A 102 16.13 14.21 3.24
CA VAL A 102 16.69 13.16 2.37
C VAL A 102 18.06 13.57 1.84
N GLU A 103 18.21 14.80 1.35
CA GLU A 103 19.48 15.36 0.88
C GLU A 103 20.56 15.27 1.98
N ARG A 104 20.27 15.78 3.18
CA ARG A 104 21.20 15.68 4.32
C ARG A 104 21.52 14.23 4.69
N ALA A 105 20.55 13.34 4.64
CA ALA A 105 20.76 11.93 4.94
C ALA A 105 21.71 11.27 3.94
N VAL A 106 21.60 11.64 2.67
CA VAL A 106 22.50 11.20 1.58
C VAL A 106 23.89 11.81 1.72
N GLU A 107 24.01 13.11 1.96
CA GLU A 107 25.29 13.81 2.14
C GLU A 107 26.12 13.25 3.30
N THR A 108 25.45 12.80 4.36
CA THR A 108 26.07 12.25 5.56
C THR A 108 25.97 10.73 5.64
N GLN A 109 25.75 10.08 4.49
CA GLN A 109 25.67 8.63 4.40
C GLN A 109 26.99 7.99 4.84
N LEU A 110 26.87 6.87 5.55
CA LEU A 110 28.00 6.08 6.04
C LEU A 110 28.07 4.73 5.35
N GLY A 111 29.29 4.36 4.96
CA GLY A 111 29.60 3.06 4.40
C GLY A 111 28.83 2.74 3.11
N GLU A 112 28.83 1.47 2.77
CA GLU A 112 28.11 0.96 1.61
C GLU A 112 26.62 0.80 1.92
N THR A 113 25.82 0.87 0.85
CA THR A 113 24.40 0.57 0.90
C THR A 113 24.18 -0.88 1.30
N VAL A 114 23.33 -1.10 2.30
CA VAL A 114 22.95 -2.46 2.72
C VAL A 114 21.80 -2.94 1.84
N ASN A 115 22.06 -4.02 1.11
CA ASN A 115 21.06 -4.70 0.29
C ASN A 115 20.40 -5.84 1.09
N ILE A 116 19.14 -6.12 0.80
CA ILE A 116 18.45 -7.29 1.35
C ILE A 116 18.97 -8.54 0.62
N PRO A 117 19.47 -9.57 1.32
CA PRO A 117 19.96 -10.79 0.67
C PRO A 117 18.90 -11.51 -0.15
N GLU A 118 19.31 -12.18 -1.23
CA GLU A 118 18.41 -12.88 -2.15
C GLU A 118 17.54 -13.92 -1.46
N SER A 119 18.08 -14.66 -0.48
CA SER A 119 17.32 -15.63 0.33
C SER A 119 16.17 -14.96 1.08
N THR A 120 16.39 -13.76 1.61
CA THR A 120 15.38 -12.94 2.29
C THR A 120 14.38 -12.36 1.30
N LEU A 121 14.83 -11.86 0.15
CA LEU A 121 13.97 -11.37 -0.93
C LEU A 121 12.99 -12.45 -1.40
N ASN A 122 13.47 -13.68 -1.63
CA ASN A 122 12.66 -14.81 -2.06
C ASN A 122 11.57 -15.19 -1.03
N LYS A 123 11.88 -15.10 0.26
CA LYS A 123 10.87 -15.30 1.32
C LYS A 123 9.83 -14.18 1.33
N LEU A 124 10.27 -12.93 1.17
CA LEU A 124 9.40 -11.75 1.19
C LEU A 124 8.51 -11.62 -0.04
N SER A 125 8.97 -12.08 -1.21
CA SER A 125 8.24 -11.96 -2.49
C SER A 125 6.89 -12.68 -2.47
N THR A 126 6.76 -13.74 -1.66
CA THR A 126 5.50 -14.44 -1.41
C THR A 126 4.44 -13.54 -0.77
N PHE A 127 4.86 -12.53 0.00
CA PHE A 127 3.98 -11.65 0.76
C PHE A 127 3.85 -10.25 0.16
N PHE A 128 4.93 -9.74 -0.43
CA PHE A 128 5.07 -8.38 -0.96
C PHE A 128 5.24 -8.39 -2.49
N SER A 129 4.39 -9.13 -3.18
CA SER A 129 4.47 -9.33 -4.64
C SER A 129 4.12 -8.09 -5.49
N GLN A 130 3.70 -7.00 -4.84
CA GLN A 130 3.25 -5.77 -5.51
C GLN A 130 4.36 -4.72 -5.64
N ILE A 131 5.56 -5.01 -5.14
CA ILE A 131 6.71 -4.09 -5.19
C ILE A 131 7.98 -4.80 -5.64
N SER A 132 8.89 -4.03 -6.22
CA SER A 132 10.26 -4.45 -6.51
C SER A 132 11.09 -4.46 -5.23
N LEU A 133 11.14 -5.62 -4.55
CA LEU A 133 11.90 -5.78 -3.30
C LEU A 133 13.41 -5.58 -3.51
N GLU A 134 13.92 -5.91 -4.70
CA GLU A 134 15.31 -5.74 -5.12
C GLU A 134 15.74 -4.27 -5.19
N LYS A 135 14.78 -3.34 -5.30
CA LYS A 135 15.05 -1.90 -5.28
C LYS A 135 15.09 -1.32 -3.88
N ILE A 136 14.74 -2.12 -2.86
CA ILE A 136 14.73 -1.66 -1.48
C ILE A 136 16.15 -1.67 -0.93
N THR A 137 16.66 -0.50 -0.60
CA THR A 137 18.02 -0.31 -0.09
C THR A 137 18.02 0.38 1.27
N ILE A 138 18.96 0.02 2.14
CA ILE A 138 19.09 0.60 3.48
C ILE A 138 20.40 1.38 3.57
N HIS A 139 20.31 2.62 4.02
CA HIS A 139 21.40 3.58 4.11
C HIS A 139 21.57 4.01 5.56
N ARG A 140 22.81 4.01 6.06
CA ARG A 140 23.15 4.63 7.35
C ARG A 140 23.50 6.09 7.16
N SER A 141 23.09 6.94 8.09
CA SER A 141 23.38 8.37 8.02
C SER A 141 23.69 8.96 9.40
N ARG A 142 24.66 9.87 9.46
CA ARG A 142 24.93 10.65 10.68
C ARG A 142 23.89 11.72 10.94
N ALA A 143 23.16 12.17 9.91
CA ALA A 143 22.08 13.12 10.09
C ALA A 143 20.89 12.54 10.88
N ILE A 144 20.86 11.22 11.12
CA ILE A 144 19.80 10.56 11.88
C ILE A 144 20.36 10.10 13.23
N SER A 145 19.83 10.66 14.32
CA SER A 145 20.25 10.30 15.68
C SER A 145 19.62 8.98 16.15
N LYS A 146 18.42 8.65 15.66
CA LYS A 146 17.70 7.45 16.08
C LYS A 146 16.67 6.98 15.07
N GLY A 147 16.56 5.67 14.90
CA GLY A 147 15.50 5.04 14.12
C GLY A 147 15.73 5.17 12.62
N CYS A 148 14.66 4.94 11.85
CA CYS A 148 14.69 5.03 10.39
C CYS A 148 13.43 5.68 9.84
N PHE A 149 13.57 6.31 8.68
CA PHE A 149 12.47 6.72 7.83
C PHE A 149 12.65 6.17 6.42
N ASN A 150 11.56 6.10 5.66
CA ASN A 150 11.52 5.45 4.36
C ASN A 150 11.05 6.45 3.29
N ASP A 151 11.80 6.51 2.20
CA ASP A 151 11.49 7.24 0.98
C ASP A 151 11.13 6.25 -0.16
N CYS A 152 10.01 5.57 0.05
CA CYS A 152 9.45 4.46 -0.73
C CYS A 152 10.37 3.26 -0.90
N GLN A 153 11.47 3.41 -1.62
CA GLN A 153 12.42 2.33 -1.91
C GLN A 153 13.71 2.49 -1.09
N LYS A 154 14.06 3.72 -0.68
CA LYS A 154 15.27 3.96 0.13
C LYS A 154 14.89 4.09 1.60
N ILE A 155 15.59 3.37 2.46
CA ILE A 155 15.41 3.43 3.91
C ILE A 155 16.64 4.11 4.50
N TYR A 156 16.43 5.21 5.22
CA TYR A 156 17.51 5.95 5.88
C TYR A 156 17.44 5.72 7.38
N CYS A 157 18.52 5.24 7.98
CA CYS A 157 18.62 4.84 9.38
C CYS A 157 19.75 5.58 10.10
N SER A 158 19.63 5.71 11.43
CA SER A 158 20.74 6.14 12.28
C SER A 158 21.94 5.22 12.15
N ALA A 159 23.13 5.78 12.34
CA ALA A 159 24.39 5.04 12.29
C ALA A 159 24.40 3.80 13.21
N ASP A 160 23.80 3.94 14.39
CA ASP A 160 23.77 2.90 15.43
C ASP A 160 22.62 1.89 15.26
N GLU A 161 21.80 2.00 14.21
CA GLU A 161 20.72 1.04 14.01
C GLU A 161 21.32 -0.33 13.56
N PRO A 162 20.97 -1.45 14.23
CA PRO A 162 21.58 -2.75 13.98
C PRO A 162 20.97 -3.42 12.73
N ILE A 163 21.17 -2.80 11.56
CA ILE A 163 20.54 -3.21 10.30
C ILE A 163 20.91 -4.65 9.93
N GLU A 164 22.14 -5.10 10.19
CA GLU A 164 22.60 -6.46 9.86
C GLU A 164 21.71 -7.51 10.51
N SER A 165 21.32 -7.31 11.77
CA SER A 165 20.42 -8.20 12.50
C SER A 165 19.02 -8.30 11.88
N TRP A 166 18.66 -7.39 10.97
CA TRP A 166 17.37 -7.42 10.29
C TRP A 166 17.39 -8.22 9.00
N VAL A 167 18.55 -8.27 8.35
CA VAL A 167 18.74 -8.77 6.98
C VAL A 167 19.62 -10.01 6.92
N GLU A 168 20.11 -10.53 8.05
CA GLU A 168 20.96 -11.72 8.15
C GLU A 168 20.53 -12.85 7.18
N ALA A 169 21.45 -13.24 6.29
CA ALA A 169 21.20 -14.22 5.23
C ALA A 169 20.84 -15.62 5.79
N ASP A 170 21.43 -15.97 6.93
CA ASP A 170 21.21 -17.21 7.66
C ASP A 170 20.16 -17.08 8.77
N ALA A 171 19.51 -15.92 8.89
CA ALA A 171 18.49 -15.75 9.90
C ALA A 171 17.39 -16.79 9.66
N LYS A 172 17.22 -17.67 10.65
CA LYS A 172 16.05 -18.56 10.71
C LYS A 172 14.75 -17.76 10.64
N ARG A 173 14.79 -16.46 10.97
CA ARG A 173 13.63 -15.58 11.11
C ARG A 173 13.94 -14.17 10.60
N ILE A 174 12.99 -13.55 9.90
CA ILE A 174 13.12 -12.16 9.43
C ILE A 174 12.73 -11.19 10.55
N SER A 175 13.45 -10.08 10.72
CA SER A 175 13.09 -9.08 11.73
C SER A 175 11.79 -8.35 11.40
N THR A 176 10.97 -8.11 12.43
CA THR A 176 9.78 -7.25 12.32
C THR A 176 10.13 -5.83 11.89
N LYS A 177 11.32 -5.32 12.23
CA LYS A 177 11.75 -3.97 11.81
C LYS A 177 11.92 -3.87 10.30
N LEU A 178 12.52 -4.88 9.65
CA LEU A 178 12.59 -4.95 8.19
C LEU A 178 11.18 -4.98 7.58
N LEU A 179 10.31 -5.85 8.10
CA LEU A 179 8.94 -5.98 7.59
C LEU A 179 8.13 -4.68 7.66
N ILE A 180 8.34 -3.85 8.69
CA ILE A 180 7.71 -2.53 8.80
C ILE A 180 8.19 -1.63 7.65
N GLN A 181 9.49 -1.61 7.37
CA GLN A 181 10.03 -0.77 6.28
C GLN A 181 9.54 -1.23 4.90
N VAL A 182 9.50 -2.55 4.66
CA VAL A 182 8.96 -3.11 3.41
C VAL A 182 7.46 -2.82 3.27
N ALA A 183 6.70 -2.83 4.37
CA ALA A 183 5.28 -2.48 4.35
C ALA A 183 5.04 -0.98 4.05
N HIS A 184 5.94 -0.09 4.47
CA HIS A 184 5.93 1.32 4.05
C HIS A 184 6.18 1.46 2.54
N ALA A 185 7.15 0.71 2.00
CA ALA A 185 7.41 0.64 0.56
C ALA A 185 6.18 0.17 -0.23
N GLU A 186 5.55 -0.93 0.21
CA GLU A 186 4.30 -1.45 -0.37
C GLU A 186 3.20 -0.40 -0.36
N ARG A 187 3.04 0.31 0.77
CA ARG A 187 2.01 1.34 0.88
C ARG A 187 2.29 2.53 -0.05
N CYS A 188 3.56 2.90 -0.24
CA CYS A 188 3.92 3.95 -1.16
C CYS A 188 3.50 3.62 -2.60
N GLU A 189 3.84 2.44 -3.10
CA GLU A 189 3.47 2.00 -4.46
C GLU A 189 1.94 1.98 -4.64
N ILE A 190 1.20 1.43 -3.67
CA ILE A 190 -0.27 1.44 -3.67
C ILE A 190 -0.82 2.87 -3.73
N GLN A 191 -0.22 3.81 -2.99
CA GLN A 191 -0.64 5.21 -2.97
C GLN A 191 -0.24 6.02 -4.21
N GLY A 192 0.43 5.40 -5.19
CA GLY A 192 0.79 6.06 -6.45
C GLY A 192 2.14 6.74 -6.41
N GLY A 193 3.04 6.22 -5.58
CA GLY A 193 4.44 6.62 -5.56
C GLY A 193 4.77 7.71 -4.54
N ARG A 194 6.05 8.08 -4.55
CA ARG A 194 6.74 8.91 -3.58
C ARG A 194 5.98 10.18 -3.20
N GLU A 195 5.74 11.05 -4.17
CA GLU A 195 5.20 12.38 -3.90
C GLU A 195 3.86 12.31 -3.18
N ARG A 196 2.98 11.40 -3.61
CA ARG A 196 1.65 11.23 -3.03
C ARG A 196 1.70 10.55 -1.67
N TYR A 197 2.56 9.54 -1.53
CA TYR A 197 2.77 8.86 -0.26
C TYR A 197 3.30 9.83 0.80
N ILE A 198 4.39 10.54 0.50
CA ILE A 198 4.99 11.54 1.40
C ILE A 198 3.99 12.66 1.66
N THR A 199 3.29 13.18 0.65
CA THR A 199 2.23 14.19 0.86
C THR A 199 1.23 13.73 1.92
N ASN A 200 0.68 12.51 1.77
CA ASN A 200 -0.31 11.99 2.70
C ASN A 200 0.29 11.80 4.09
N TRP A 201 1.54 11.34 4.13
CA TRP A 201 2.27 11.10 5.36
C TRP A 201 2.53 12.39 6.13
N LEU A 202 3.07 13.40 5.45
CA LEU A 202 3.44 14.68 6.05
C LEU A 202 2.24 15.56 6.37
N ARG A 203 1.13 15.45 5.63
CA ARG A 203 -0.09 16.22 5.90
C ARG A 203 -0.56 16.06 7.36
N ASP A 204 -0.39 14.86 7.90
CA ASP A 204 -0.88 14.50 9.22
C ASP A 204 0.18 14.76 10.33
N LEU A 205 1.36 15.30 9.98
CA LEU A 205 2.37 15.71 10.95
C LEU A 205 2.10 17.12 11.52
N PRO A 206 2.43 17.36 12.80
CA PRO A 206 2.45 18.71 13.36
C PRO A 206 3.44 19.59 12.58
N ALA A 207 3.06 20.83 12.26
CA ALA A 207 3.94 21.75 11.53
C ALA A 207 5.25 22.02 12.31
N SER A 208 5.17 22.09 13.64
CA SER A 208 6.31 22.28 14.54
C SER A 208 7.38 21.20 14.39
N LEU A 209 6.99 19.97 14.08
CA LEU A 209 7.92 18.84 13.94
C LEU A 209 8.85 19.00 12.73
N LEU A 210 8.39 19.68 11.68
CA LEU A 210 9.17 19.90 10.47
C LEU A 210 9.93 21.23 10.52
N ASP A 211 9.55 22.13 11.43
CA ASP A 211 10.39 23.28 11.78
C ASP A 211 11.58 22.85 12.65
N GLU A 212 11.42 21.84 13.51
CA GLU A 212 12.53 21.18 14.22
C GLU A 212 13.57 20.57 13.25
N LEU A 213 13.13 20.01 12.11
CA LEU A 213 14.04 19.47 11.07
C LEU A 213 15.03 20.49 10.52
N LYS A 214 14.66 21.78 10.50
CA LYS A 214 15.54 22.84 9.97
C LYS A 214 16.69 23.17 10.91
N GLN A 215 16.50 22.97 12.22
CA GLN A 215 17.40 23.48 13.26
C GLN A 215 18.40 22.43 13.76
N GLU A 216 18.10 21.13 13.66
CA GLU A 216 18.96 20.09 14.21
C GLU A 216 20.00 19.58 13.18
N SER A 217 21.26 19.46 13.62
CA SER A 217 22.33 18.76 12.90
C SER A 217 22.13 17.24 12.86
N HIS A 218 21.35 16.71 13.81
CA HIS A 218 21.01 15.29 13.95
C HIS A 218 19.54 15.14 14.30
N TYR A 219 18.81 14.32 13.54
CA TYR A 219 17.37 14.21 13.63
C TYR A 219 16.89 12.86 14.18
N ASP A 220 15.96 12.87 15.14
CA ASP A 220 15.31 11.65 15.64
C ASP A 220 14.19 11.20 14.68
N ALA A 221 14.48 10.23 13.82
CA ALA A 221 13.52 9.71 12.85
C ALA A 221 12.33 8.98 13.49
N THR A 222 12.40 8.64 14.77
CA THR A 222 11.22 8.11 15.48
C THR A 222 10.12 9.17 15.62
N LYS A 223 10.46 10.46 15.52
CA LYS A 223 9.48 11.54 15.49
C LYS A 223 8.64 11.55 14.20
N ILE A 224 9.13 11.10 13.05
CA ILE A 224 8.29 11.03 11.81
C ILE A 224 7.13 10.01 11.96
N ARG A 225 7.18 9.14 12.98
CA ARG A 225 6.09 8.18 13.29
C ARG A 225 4.78 8.84 13.76
N TYR A 226 4.72 10.17 13.92
CA TYR A 226 3.50 10.88 14.34
C TYR A 226 2.34 10.81 13.35
N ALA A 227 2.58 10.45 12.08
CA ALA A 227 1.50 10.07 11.18
C ALA A 227 1.01 8.65 11.50
N LYS A 228 0.34 8.54 12.67
CA LYS A 228 -0.04 7.30 13.35
C LYS A 228 -0.75 6.31 12.42
N TYR A 229 -1.54 6.80 11.46
CA TYR A 229 -2.28 5.94 10.55
C TYR A 229 -1.37 5.12 9.63
N ILE A 230 -0.38 5.75 8.98
CA ILE A 230 0.53 5.07 8.04
C ILE A 230 1.45 4.12 8.81
N GLU A 231 1.98 4.56 9.94
CA GLU A 231 2.79 3.72 10.82
C GLU A 231 1.99 2.54 11.39
N ALA A 232 0.72 2.74 11.77
CA ALA A 232 -0.14 1.65 12.23
C ALA A 232 -0.44 0.65 11.11
N HIS A 233 -0.67 1.12 9.88
CA HIS A 233 -0.83 0.24 8.72
C HIS A 233 0.42 -0.63 8.51
N ALA A 234 1.59 -0.01 8.44
CA ALA A 234 2.85 -0.73 8.23
C ALA A 234 3.12 -1.75 9.35
N ARG A 235 2.88 -1.38 10.62
CA ARG A 235 2.99 -2.30 11.76
C ARG A 235 2.02 -3.47 11.69
N ASN A 236 0.76 -3.22 11.33
CA ASN A 236 -0.24 -4.27 11.22
C ASN A 236 0.09 -5.23 10.07
N ARG A 237 0.54 -4.67 8.93
CA ARG A 237 1.00 -5.45 7.78
C ARG A 237 2.21 -6.31 8.15
N ALA A 238 3.22 -5.72 8.79
CA ALA A 238 4.39 -6.42 9.29
C ALA A 238 4.02 -7.55 10.26
N LYS A 239 3.20 -7.28 11.28
CA LYS A 239 2.72 -8.30 12.23
C LYS A 239 1.98 -9.45 11.54
N SER A 240 1.15 -9.15 10.54
CA SER A 240 0.41 -10.17 9.79
C SER A 240 1.35 -11.09 9.00
N VAL A 241 2.33 -10.52 8.31
CA VAL A 241 3.34 -11.30 7.58
C VAL A 241 4.19 -12.10 8.57
N CYS A 242 4.57 -11.45 9.66
CA CYS A 242 5.41 -12.02 10.68
C CYS A 242 4.84 -13.27 11.34
N ARG A 243 3.54 -13.28 11.63
CA ARG A 243 2.84 -14.48 12.15
C ARG A 243 2.90 -15.67 11.19
N ARG A 244 2.96 -15.42 9.89
CA ARG A 244 3.03 -16.47 8.85
C ARG A 244 4.47 -16.95 8.61
N MET A 245 5.46 -16.10 8.89
CA MET A 245 6.88 -16.38 8.68
C MET A 245 7.64 -16.78 9.94
N LEU A 246 7.02 -16.66 11.12
CA LEU A 246 7.62 -16.89 12.44
C LEU A 246 8.86 -16.00 12.70
N CYS A 247 8.71 -14.68 12.79
CA CYS A 247 9.84 -13.76 13.02
C CYS A 247 10.53 -13.90 14.38
N SER A 248 11.73 -13.32 14.46
CA SER A 248 12.33 -12.83 15.69
C SER A 248 11.70 -11.49 16.07
N GLU A 249 11.43 -11.29 17.35
CA GLU A 249 11.04 -9.99 17.90
C GLU A 249 12.25 -9.05 17.99
#